data_AF-G7WDG5-F1
#
_entry.id   AF-G7WDG5-F1
#
_cell.length_a   1.000
_cell.length_b   1.000
_cell.length_c   1.000
_cell.angle_alpha   90.00
_cell.angle_beta   90.00
_cell.angle_gamma   90.00
#
_symmetry.space_group_name_H-M   'P 1'
#
loop_
_entity.id
_entity.type
_entity.pdbx_description
1 polymer ?
#
loop_
_entity_poly.entity_id
_entity_poly.type
_entity_poly.pdbx_seq_one_letter_code
_entity_poly.pdbx_strand_id
1 'polypeptide(L)'
;MDYDKELHLLHLMQQVYSSLISASNKLQTTGDKYCVPLTSRQYMTVLAMLHLPEEETTIVNIANKLGATKQNVTQLVGSLAKKGLVEIVPSKRDKRAVNVRLTDFGLETMVNCGSNMSIDFMADIFRGFDEKELETLWNLLGKLYRFDGTEMEGFEADVKVPNTFSDEEVRLAIERFSLKRRN
;
A
#
# COMPACT_ATOMS: atom_id res chain seq x y z
N MET A 1 -4.69 11.26 -42.44
CA MET A 1 -4.98 9.84 -42.72
C MET A 1 -6.22 9.45 -41.94
N ASP A 2 -6.97 8.44 -42.40
CA ASP A 2 -8.25 7.99 -41.78
C ASP A 2 -8.09 7.38 -40.36
N TYR A 3 -6.90 7.49 -39.75
CA TYR A 3 -6.56 6.94 -38.43
C TYR A 3 -5.75 7.89 -37.54
N ASP A 4 -5.66 9.18 -37.88
CA ASP A 4 -4.80 10.13 -37.13
C ASP A 4 -5.25 10.23 -35.66
N LYS A 5 -6.56 10.12 -35.40
CA LYS A 5 -7.13 10.12 -34.05
C LYS A 5 -6.79 8.84 -33.28
N GLU A 6 -6.90 7.69 -33.92
CA GLU A 6 -6.59 6.37 -33.35
C GLU A 6 -5.12 6.26 -33.00
N LEU A 7 -4.23 6.76 -33.88
CA LEU A 7 -2.80 6.83 -33.63
C LEU A 7 -2.48 7.72 -32.43
N HIS A 8 -3.14 8.89 -32.33
CA HIS A 8 -2.99 9.77 -31.18
C HIS A 8 -3.45 9.11 -29.87
N LEU A 9 -4.61 8.44 -29.88
CA LEU A 9 -5.14 7.72 -28.71
C LEU A 9 -4.22 6.59 -28.28
N LEU A 10 -3.72 5.78 -29.22
CA LEU A 10 -2.78 4.69 -28.91
C LEU A 10 -1.49 5.25 -28.28
N HIS A 11 -0.95 6.33 -28.85
CA HIS A 11 0.23 6.98 -28.30
C HIS A 11 -0.02 7.49 -26.87
N LEU A 12 -1.17 8.12 -26.62
CA LEU A 12 -1.55 8.59 -25.30
C LEU A 12 -1.66 7.43 -24.30
N MET A 13 -2.30 6.31 -24.68
CA MET A 13 -2.38 5.11 -23.84
C MET A 13 -1.00 4.56 -23.47
N GLN A 14 -0.07 4.55 -24.42
CA GLN A 14 1.32 4.14 -24.19
C GLN A 14 2.03 5.07 -23.20
N GLN A 15 1.85 6.39 -23.31
CA GLN A 15 2.42 7.37 -22.38
C GLN A 15 1.83 7.25 -20.98
N VAL A 16 0.53 7.02 -20.86
CA VAL A 16 -0.13 6.78 -19.56
C VAL A 16 0.44 5.51 -18.91
N TYR A 17 0.53 4.41 -19.66
CA TYR A 17 1.06 3.15 -19.16
C TYR A 17 2.52 3.24 -18.70
N SER A 18 3.39 3.85 -19.52
CA SER A 18 4.81 4.02 -19.17
C SER A 18 4.97 4.94 -17.95
N SER A 19 4.22 6.04 -17.89
CA SER A 19 4.25 6.99 -16.77
C SER A 19 3.79 6.35 -15.47
N LEU A 20 2.74 5.50 -15.50
CA LEU A 20 2.28 4.77 -14.33
C LEU A 20 3.36 3.85 -13.76
N ILE A 21 4.06 3.09 -14.62
CA ILE A 21 5.16 2.22 -14.20
C ILE A 21 6.31 3.05 -13.61
N SER A 22 6.74 4.10 -14.31
CA SER A 22 7.84 4.95 -13.87
C SER A 22 7.52 5.67 -12.56
N ALA A 23 6.29 6.17 -12.40
CA ALA A 23 5.83 6.79 -11.16
C ALA A 23 5.80 5.76 -10.01
N SER A 24 5.22 4.58 -10.23
CA SER A 24 5.18 3.49 -9.23
C SER A 24 6.59 3.10 -8.77
N ASN A 25 7.53 2.93 -9.69
CA ASN A 25 8.92 2.61 -9.37
C ASN A 25 9.58 3.73 -8.54
N LYS A 26 9.40 4.99 -8.94
CA LYS A 26 9.95 6.14 -8.21
C LYS A 26 9.34 6.25 -6.81
N LEU A 27 8.04 6.04 -6.67
CA LEU A 27 7.34 6.03 -5.38
C LEU A 27 7.88 4.93 -4.48
N GLN A 28 8.08 3.70 -4.99
CA GLN A 28 8.66 2.61 -4.21
C GLN A 28 10.08 2.94 -3.74
N THR A 29 10.98 3.34 -4.65
CA THR A 29 12.38 3.66 -4.28
C THR A 29 12.48 4.87 -3.33
N THR A 30 11.53 5.80 -3.41
CA THR A 30 11.48 6.96 -2.50
C THR A 30 10.92 6.53 -1.13
N GLY A 31 9.81 5.80 -1.09
CA GLY A 31 9.18 5.31 0.13
C GLY A 31 10.07 4.37 0.94
N ASP A 32 10.92 3.58 0.27
CA ASP A 32 11.92 2.71 0.92
C ASP A 32 12.90 3.49 1.83
N LYS A 33 13.00 4.82 1.67
CA LYS A 33 13.83 5.70 2.51
C LYS A 33 13.11 6.20 3.76
N TYR A 34 11.78 6.13 3.82
CA TYR A 34 10.97 6.67 4.91
C TYR A 34 10.80 5.68 6.07
N CYS A 35 11.00 4.38 5.83
CA CYS A 35 10.88 3.35 6.86
C CYS A 35 12.04 2.36 6.80
N VAL A 36 13.11 2.60 7.56
CA VAL A 36 14.11 1.55 7.80
C VAL A 36 13.63 0.76 9.03
N PRO A 37 13.44 -0.58 8.96
CA PRO A 37 14.08 -1.53 8.04
C PRO A 37 13.20 -2.11 6.92
N LEU A 38 12.04 -1.51 6.59
CA LEU A 38 11.10 -2.09 5.62
C LEU A 38 11.13 -1.40 4.25
N THR A 39 11.06 -2.19 3.18
CA THR A 39 10.70 -1.60 1.89
C THR A 39 9.21 -1.21 1.89
N SER A 40 8.82 -0.30 1.01
CA SER A 40 7.45 0.11 0.76
C SER A 40 6.56 -1.10 0.49
N ARG A 41 7.06 -2.09 -0.27
CA ARG A 41 6.32 -3.34 -0.54
C ARG A 41 6.14 -4.19 0.71
N GLN A 42 7.14 -4.25 1.59
CA GLN A 42 7.05 -4.95 2.87
C GLN A 42 6.07 -4.25 3.82
N TYR A 43 6.16 -2.92 3.93
CA TYR A 43 5.23 -2.11 4.71
C TYR A 43 3.79 -2.30 4.23
N MET A 44 3.54 -2.20 2.92
CA MET A 44 2.21 -2.42 2.34
C MET A 44 1.70 -3.85 2.57
N THR A 45 2.58 -4.86 2.57
CA THR A 45 2.20 -6.25 2.88
C THR A 45 1.69 -6.39 4.30
N VAL A 46 2.41 -5.82 5.27
CA VAL A 46 1.98 -5.83 6.67
C VAL A 46 0.71 -5.00 6.86
N LEU A 47 0.61 -3.86 6.18
CA LEU A 47 -0.60 -3.04 6.19
C LEU A 47 -1.82 -3.82 5.66
N ALA A 48 -1.67 -4.55 4.55
CA ALA A 48 -2.73 -5.41 4.02
C ALA A 48 -3.13 -6.52 5.00
N MET A 49 -2.17 -7.10 5.73
CA MET A 49 -2.48 -8.06 6.80
C MET A 49 -3.32 -7.43 7.91
N LEU A 50 -3.00 -6.20 8.33
CA LEU A 50 -3.74 -5.48 9.37
C LEU A 50 -5.18 -5.12 8.95
N HIS A 51 -5.46 -5.03 7.65
CA HIS A 51 -6.81 -4.80 7.12
C HIS A 51 -7.60 -6.10 6.90
N LEU A 52 -7.02 -7.26 7.17
CA LEU A 52 -7.68 -8.55 7.07
C LEU A 52 -8.00 -9.07 8.47
N PRO A 53 -9.14 -9.77 8.66
CA PRO A 53 -9.37 -10.51 9.91
C PRO A 53 -8.22 -11.48 10.19
N GLU A 54 -7.79 -11.62 11.45
CA GLU A 54 -6.64 -12.46 11.82
C GLU A 54 -6.76 -13.92 11.34
N GLU A 55 -7.98 -14.45 11.30
CA GLU A 55 -8.23 -15.80 10.81
C GLU A 55 -8.18 -15.94 9.27
N GLU A 56 -8.14 -14.82 8.55
CA GLU A 56 -8.19 -14.71 7.09
C GLU A 56 -6.94 -14.08 6.48
N THR A 57 -5.87 -13.88 7.26
CA THR A 57 -4.55 -13.39 6.78
C THR A 57 -3.77 -14.44 5.99
N THR A 58 -4.41 -15.10 5.04
CA THR A 58 -3.77 -16.07 4.15
C THR A 58 -2.96 -15.37 3.06
N ILE A 59 -1.97 -16.05 2.49
CA ILE A 59 -1.20 -15.54 1.33
C ILE A 59 -2.11 -15.11 0.18
N VAL A 60 -3.21 -15.84 -0.05
CA VAL A 60 -4.16 -15.54 -1.13
C VAL A 60 -4.90 -14.24 -0.86
N ASN A 61 -5.41 -14.05 0.35
CA ASN A 61 -6.15 -12.85 0.70
C ASN A 61 -5.25 -11.62 0.73
N ILE A 62 -4.01 -11.76 1.22
CA ILE A 62 -3.01 -10.69 1.14
C ILE A 62 -2.70 -10.34 -0.32
N ALA A 63 -2.57 -11.34 -1.20
CA ALA A 63 -2.33 -11.12 -2.63
C ALA A 63 -3.50 -10.39 -3.31
N ASN A 64 -4.74 -10.79 -3.05
CA ASN A 64 -5.93 -10.13 -3.58
C ASN A 64 -6.00 -8.67 -3.13
N LYS A 65 -5.77 -8.42 -1.83
CA LYS A 65 -5.81 -7.06 -1.25
C LYS A 65 -4.72 -6.13 -1.80
N LEU A 66 -3.58 -6.68 -2.21
CA LEU A 66 -2.48 -5.93 -2.82
C LEU A 66 -2.58 -5.83 -4.35
N GLY A 67 -3.53 -6.52 -5.00
CA GLY A 67 -3.52 -6.69 -6.45
C GLY A 67 -2.24 -7.38 -6.97
N ALA A 68 -1.68 -8.30 -6.18
CA ALA A 68 -0.40 -8.96 -6.43
C ALA A 68 -0.56 -10.46 -6.68
N THR A 69 0.48 -11.10 -7.21
CA THR A 69 0.48 -12.56 -7.38
C THR A 69 0.80 -13.26 -6.05
N LYS A 70 0.26 -14.48 -5.88
CA LYS A 70 0.59 -15.34 -4.72
C LYS A 70 2.10 -15.54 -4.55
N GLN A 71 2.83 -15.71 -5.66
CA GLN A 71 4.28 -15.89 -5.64
C GLN A 71 5.00 -14.66 -5.08
N ASN A 72 4.61 -13.44 -5.50
CA ASN A 72 5.19 -12.20 -5.01
C ASN A 72 4.95 -12.04 -3.50
N VAL A 73 3.72 -12.30 -3.04
CA VAL A 73 3.37 -12.22 -1.62
C VAL A 73 4.11 -13.27 -0.80
N THR A 74 4.22 -14.51 -1.26
CA THR A 74 5.01 -15.55 -0.57
C THR A 74 6.47 -15.12 -0.36
N GLN A 75 7.08 -14.49 -1.36
CA GLN A 75 8.45 -13.98 -1.23
C GLN A 75 8.54 -12.83 -0.21
N LEU A 76 7.58 -11.90 -0.23
CA LEU A 76 7.52 -10.79 0.73
C LEU A 76 7.32 -11.29 2.16
N VAL A 77 6.36 -12.20 2.38
CA VAL A 77 6.10 -12.82 3.68
C VAL A 77 7.31 -13.62 4.17
N GLY A 78 7.96 -14.39 3.30
CA GLY A 78 9.19 -15.11 3.66
C GLY A 78 10.32 -14.16 4.05
N SER A 79 10.44 -13.00 3.39
CA SER A 79 11.41 -11.98 3.75
C SER A 79 11.08 -11.30 5.09
N LEU A 80 9.80 -11.00 5.35
CA LEU A 80 9.33 -10.46 6.63
C LEU A 80 9.55 -11.46 7.78
N ALA A 81 9.32 -12.75 7.54
CA ALA A 81 9.52 -13.80 8.54
C ALA A 81 11.01 -13.95 8.91
N LYS A 82 11.91 -13.88 7.92
CA LYS A 82 13.37 -13.86 8.17
C LYS A 82 13.81 -12.67 9.01
N LYS A 83 13.10 -11.54 8.93
CA LYS A 83 13.32 -10.35 9.75
C LYS A 83 12.64 -10.44 11.13
N GLY A 84 11.86 -11.48 11.42
CA GLY A 84 11.13 -11.66 12.68
C GLY A 84 9.85 -10.83 12.82
N LEU A 85 9.40 -10.14 11.76
CA LEU A 85 8.20 -9.29 11.82
C LEU A 85 6.91 -10.10 11.75
N VAL A 86 6.94 -11.24 11.07
CA VAL A 86 5.76 -12.09 10.91
C VAL A 86 6.11 -13.53 11.18
N GLU A 87 5.11 -14.31 11.53
CA GLU A 87 5.19 -15.76 11.65
C GLU A 87 4.15 -16.44 10.76
N ILE A 88 4.51 -17.60 10.25
CA ILE A 88 3.64 -18.41 9.40
C ILE A 88 3.08 -19.53 10.28
N VAL A 89 1.76 -19.55 10.45
CA VAL A 89 1.05 -20.52 11.28
C VAL A 89 0.08 -21.35 10.45
N PRO A 90 -0.17 -22.62 10.79
CA PRO A 90 -1.21 -23.41 10.13
C PRO A 90 -2.57 -22.69 10.23
N SER A 91 -3.33 -22.66 9.14
CA SER A 91 -4.67 -22.09 9.19
C SER A 91 -5.59 -22.97 10.05
N LYS A 92 -6.37 -22.33 10.92
CA LYS A 92 -7.40 -23.02 11.72
C LYS A 92 -8.61 -23.44 10.87
N ARG A 93 -8.80 -22.81 9.70
CA ARG A 93 -9.97 -23.02 8.82
C ARG A 93 -9.68 -24.00 7.67
N ASP A 94 -8.50 -23.94 7.06
CA ASP A 94 -8.08 -24.88 6.01
C ASP A 94 -6.70 -25.48 6.32
N LYS A 95 -6.64 -26.78 6.61
CA LYS A 95 -5.39 -27.49 6.93
C LYS A 95 -4.35 -27.46 5.79
N ARG A 96 -4.75 -27.10 4.56
CA ARG A 96 -3.86 -26.96 3.39
C ARG A 96 -3.34 -25.53 3.23
N ALA A 97 -3.85 -24.57 3.99
CA ALA A 97 -3.46 -23.18 3.95
C ALA A 97 -2.61 -22.80 5.18
N VAL A 98 -1.89 -21.68 5.05
CA VAL A 98 -1.18 -21.03 6.15
C VAL A 98 -1.73 -19.62 6.34
N ASN A 99 -1.82 -19.20 7.59
CA ASN A 99 -2.07 -17.81 7.96
C ASN A 99 -0.74 -17.14 8.30
N VAL A 100 -0.70 -15.83 8.10
CA VAL A 100 0.43 -14.99 8.47
C VAL A 100 0.01 -14.12 9.65
N ARG A 101 0.72 -14.24 10.78
CA ARG A 101 0.47 -13.43 11.97
C ARG A 101 1.58 -12.41 12.15
N LEU A 102 1.21 -11.19 12.53
CA LEU A 102 2.16 -10.16 12.91
C LEU A 102 2.72 -10.45 14.30
N THR A 103 4.03 -10.38 14.49
CA THR A 103 4.66 -10.50 15.81
C THR A 103 4.58 -9.18 16.57
N ASP A 104 4.81 -9.19 17.89
CA ASP A 104 4.91 -7.95 18.68
C ASP A 104 6.01 -7.02 18.13
N PHE A 105 7.15 -7.59 17.73
CA PHE A 105 8.23 -6.85 17.07
C PHE A 105 7.79 -6.26 15.71
N GLY A 106 6.98 -7.01 14.95
CA GLY A 106 6.40 -6.52 13.70
C GLY A 106 5.45 -5.34 13.91
N LEU A 107 4.61 -5.41 14.95
CA LEU A 107 3.71 -4.34 15.32
C LEU A 107 4.48 -3.09 15.76
N GLU A 108 5.47 -3.23 16.64
CA GLU A 108 6.35 -2.13 17.06
C GLU A 108 7.05 -1.49 15.86
N THR A 109 7.55 -2.30 14.92
CA THR A 109 8.19 -1.81 13.69
C THR A 109 7.21 -0.99 12.83
N MET A 110 5.96 -1.44 12.71
CA MET A 110 4.93 -0.70 11.98
C MET A 110 4.58 0.63 12.65
N VAL A 111 4.52 0.67 13.99
CA VAL A 111 4.28 1.91 14.74
C VAL A 111 5.42 2.91 14.52
N ASN A 112 6.68 2.44 14.63
CA ASN A 112 7.86 3.27 14.42
C ASN A 112 7.96 3.82 12.99
N CYS A 113 7.54 3.05 12.00
CA CYS A 113 7.46 3.50 10.61
C CYS A 113 6.20 4.28 10.27
N GLY A 114 5.16 4.17 11.10
CA GLY A 114 3.81 4.64 10.80
C GLY A 114 3.79 6.12 10.51
N SER A 115 4.41 6.94 11.38
CA SER A 115 4.40 8.39 11.17
C SER A 115 5.14 8.82 9.89
N ASN A 116 6.32 8.24 9.64
CA ASN A 116 7.10 8.57 8.45
C ASN A 116 6.38 8.17 7.14
N MET A 117 5.79 6.97 7.11
CA MET A 117 5.13 6.44 5.91
C MET A 117 3.73 7.04 5.66
N SER A 118 2.93 7.19 6.72
CA SER A 118 1.54 7.64 6.59
C SER A 118 1.41 9.16 6.48
N ILE A 119 2.35 9.93 7.03
CA ILE A 119 2.27 11.40 7.07
C ILE A 119 3.35 12.03 6.23
N ASP A 120 4.62 11.77 6.58
CA ASP A 120 5.73 12.52 5.99
C ASP A 120 5.88 12.19 4.51
N PHE A 121 5.83 10.91 4.16
CA PHE A 121 5.89 10.47 2.76
C PHE A 121 4.68 10.95 1.96
N MET A 122 3.46 10.84 2.51
CA MET A 122 2.23 11.31 1.83
C MET A 122 2.25 12.82 1.60
N ALA A 123 2.67 13.61 2.60
CA ALA A 123 2.79 15.05 2.46
C ALA A 123 3.83 15.46 1.40
N ASP A 124 4.95 14.74 1.33
CA ASP A 124 6.02 15.07 0.39
C ASP A 124 5.65 14.71 -1.06
N ILE A 125 5.07 13.54 -1.32
CA ILE A 125 4.75 13.11 -2.70
C ILE A 125 3.52 13.80 -3.28
N PHE A 126 2.57 14.22 -2.44
CA PHE A 126 1.34 14.90 -2.85
C PHE A 126 1.33 16.40 -2.57
N ARG A 127 2.47 17.00 -2.21
CA ARG A 127 2.59 18.44 -1.91
C ARG A 127 2.01 19.33 -3.01
N GLY A 128 2.21 18.96 -4.27
CA GLY A 128 1.75 19.72 -5.43
C GLY A 128 0.31 19.44 -5.87
N PHE A 129 -0.45 18.60 -5.15
CA PHE A 129 -1.81 18.23 -5.52
C PHE A 129 -2.85 18.97 -4.68
N ASP A 130 -3.87 19.50 -5.35
CA ASP A 130 -5.12 19.89 -4.70
C ASP A 130 -6.05 18.69 -4.46
N GLU A 131 -7.14 18.92 -3.73
CA GLU A 131 -8.12 17.89 -3.38
C GLU A 131 -8.79 17.28 -4.62
N LYS A 132 -9.18 18.12 -5.59
CA LYS A 132 -9.87 17.68 -6.81
C LYS A 132 -8.94 16.84 -7.69
N GLU A 133 -7.66 17.19 -7.77
CA GLU A 133 -6.65 16.42 -8.48
C GLU A 133 -6.44 15.05 -7.83
N LEU A 134 -6.40 14.96 -6.50
CA LEU A 134 -6.31 13.69 -5.78
C LEU A 134 -7.54 12.81 -6.00
N GLU A 135 -8.74 13.38 -5.86
CA GLU A 135 -9.99 12.66 -6.13
C GLU A 135 -10.06 12.16 -7.57
N THR A 136 -9.65 13.02 -8.52
CA THR A 136 -9.61 12.65 -9.94
C THR A 136 -8.61 11.52 -10.18
N LEU A 137 -7.40 11.62 -9.62
CA LEU A 137 -6.38 10.58 -9.74
C LEU A 137 -6.87 9.25 -9.15
N TRP A 138 -7.42 9.28 -7.93
CA TRP A 138 -7.94 8.09 -7.26
C TRP A 138 -9.05 7.41 -8.08
N ASN A 139 -10.02 8.19 -8.60
CA ASN A 139 -11.08 7.68 -9.45
C ASN A 139 -10.56 7.07 -10.76
N LEU A 140 -9.59 7.71 -11.41
CA LEU A 140 -9.00 7.22 -12.66
C LEU A 140 -8.16 5.96 -12.44
N LEU A 141 -7.42 5.86 -11.34
CA LEU A 141 -6.69 4.65 -10.95
C LEU A 141 -7.65 3.49 -10.69
N GLY A 142 -8.74 3.73 -9.96
CA GLY A 142 -9.78 2.72 -9.73
C GLY A 142 -10.48 2.31 -11.02
N LYS A 143 -10.71 3.23 -11.96
CA LYS A 143 -11.23 2.90 -13.30
C LYS A 143 -10.24 2.04 -14.09
N LEU A 144 -8.95 2.36 -14.03
CA LEU A 144 -7.91 1.58 -14.71
C LEU A 144 -7.75 0.19 -14.10
N TYR A 145 -7.83 0.06 -12.78
CA TYR A 145 -7.72 -1.23 -12.09
C TYR A 145 -8.79 -2.22 -12.55
N ARG A 146 -10.01 -1.75 -12.78
CA ARG A 146 -11.18 -2.57 -13.15
C ARG A 146 -11.27 -2.91 -14.63
N PHE A 147 -10.17 -2.81 -15.38
CA PHE A 147 -10.15 -3.04 -16.83
C PHE A 147 -10.61 -4.45 -17.22
N ASP A 148 -10.44 -5.43 -16.34
CA ASP A 148 -10.84 -6.83 -16.51
C ASP A 148 -12.12 -7.22 -15.74
N GLY A 149 -12.78 -6.24 -15.11
CA GLY A 149 -13.97 -6.46 -14.28
C GLY A 149 -13.69 -6.77 -12.81
N THR A 150 -12.43 -6.86 -12.38
CA THR A 150 -12.07 -7.07 -10.97
C THR A 150 -12.12 -5.78 -10.19
N GLU A 151 -12.96 -5.70 -9.15
CA GLU A 151 -13.01 -4.54 -8.24
C GLU A 151 -11.72 -4.41 -7.42
N MET A 152 -11.31 -3.17 -7.15
CA MET A 152 -10.15 -2.89 -6.30
C MET A 152 -10.56 -3.07 -4.83
N GLU A 153 -9.92 -4.00 -4.11
CA GLU A 153 -10.07 -4.09 -2.66
C GLU A 153 -9.29 -2.96 -1.98
N GLY A 154 -9.94 -1.81 -1.82
CA GLY A 154 -9.36 -0.65 -1.16
C GLY A 154 -8.94 -0.89 0.29
N PHE A 155 -8.19 0.07 0.81
CA PHE A 155 -7.83 0.21 2.23
C PHE A 155 -8.81 1.16 2.97
N GLU A 156 -10.00 1.38 2.40
CA GLU A 156 -10.99 2.37 2.86
C GLU A 156 -11.73 1.96 4.14
N ALA A 157 -11.72 0.67 4.48
CA ALA A 157 -12.27 0.20 5.74
C ALA A 157 -11.37 0.70 6.88
N ASP A 158 -11.94 1.45 7.83
CA ASP A 158 -11.27 1.88 9.05
C ASP A 158 -10.54 0.70 9.69
N VAL A 159 -9.22 0.68 9.56
CA VAL A 159 -8.43 -0.26 10.35
C VAL A 159 -8.54 0.24 11.77
N LYS A 160 -9.06 -0.61 12.63
CA LYS A 160 -8.60 -0.60 14.02
C LYS A 160 -7.16 -1.08 14.01
N VAL A 161 -6.22 -0.25 13.55
CA VAL A 161 -4.83 -0.41 13.99
C VAL A 161 -4.99 -0.37 15.50
N PRO A 162 -4.64 -1.43 16.24
CA PRO A 162 -4.89 -1.47 17.68
C PRO A 162 -4.35 -0.16 18.24
N ASN A 163 -5.22 0.68 18.80
CA ASN A 163 -5.01 2.08 19.19
C ASN A 163 -3.58 2.32 19.73
N THR A 164 -2.61 2.45 18.84
CA THR A 164 -1.18 2.46 19.17
C THR A 164 -0.65 3.87 19.22
N PHE A 165 -1.42 4.82 18.67
CA PHE A 165 -1.15 6.23 18.77
C PHE A 165 -2.15 6.87 19.72
N SER A 166 -1.63 7.55 20.73
CA SER A 166 -2.38 8.47 21.57
C SER A 166 -2.96 9.61 20.74
N ASP A 167 -4.02 10.25 21.24
CA ASP A 167 -4.63 11.43 20.60
C ASP A 167 -3.59 12.54 20.34
N GLU A 168 -2.59 12.65 21.21
CA GLU A 168 -1.49 13.61 21.06
C GLU A 168 -0.55 13.23 19.90
N GLU A 169 -0.23 11.96 19.72
CA GLU A 169 0.57 11.50 18.59
C GLU A 169 -0.16 11.71 17.26
N VAL A 170 -1.48 11.49 17.23
CA VAL A 170 -2.33 11.80 16.07
C VAL A 170 -2.39 13.30 15.81
N ARG A 171 -2.50 14.13 16.86
CA ARG A 171 -2.49 15.59 16.73
C ARG A 171 -1.16 16.09 16.16
N LEU A 172 -0.03 15.67 16.73
CA LEU A 172 1.30 16.04 16.27
C LEU A 172 1.57 15.57 14.84
N ALA A 173 1.06 14.40 14.48
CA ALA A 173 1.04 13.87 13.13
C ALA A 173 0.30 14.79 12.15
N ILE A 174 -0.92 15.19 12.48
CA ILE A 174 -1.75 16.07 11.64
C ILE A 174 -1.16 17.48 11.56
N GLU A 175 -0.60 18.01 12.64
CA GLU A 175 0.10 19.30 12.63
C GLU A 175 1.31 19.28 11.71
N ARG A 176 2.12 18.22 11.78
CA ARG A 176 3.27 18.01 10.88
C ARG A 176 2.81 17.90 9.42
N PHE A 177 1.75 17.14 9.16
CA PHE A 177 1.13 17.04 7.83
C PHE A 177 0.72 18.42 7.30
N SER A 178 0.00 19.20 8.12
CA SER A 178 -0.47 20.53 7.74
C SER A 178 0.68 21.51 7.48
N LEU A 179 1.76 21.46 8.26
CA LEU A 179 2.92 22.33 8.05
C LEU A 179 3.65 21.99 6.75
N LYS A 180 3.81 20.70 6.45
CA LYS A 180 4.46 20.24 5.21
C LYS A 180 3.67 20.57 3.95
N ARG A 181 2.33 20.56 4.02
CA ARG A 181 1.48 20.89 2.86
C ARG A 181 1.43 22.40 2.57
N ARG A 182 1.69 23.25 3.57
CA ARG A 182 1.67 24.71 3.43
C ARG A 182 2.99 25.30 2.92
N ASN A 183 4.10 24.56 2.97
CA ASN A 183 5.45 24.98 2.58
C ASN A 183 5.94 24.28 1.30
#